data_AF-A0A1B1TA96-F1
#
_entry.id   AF-A0A1B1TA96-F1
#
_cell.length_a   1.000
_cell.length_b   1.000
_cell.length_c   1.000
_cell.angle_alpha   90.00
_cell.angle_beta   90.00
_cell.angle_gamma   90.00
#
_symmetry.space_group_name_H-M   'P 1'
#
loop_
_entity.id
_entity.type
_entity.pdbx_description
1 polymer ?
#
loop_
_entity_poly.entity_id
_entity_poly.type
_entity_poly.pdbx_seq_one_letter_code
_entity_poly.pdbx_strand_id
1 'polypeptide(L)'
;MDSLCGLFAFFLGGLGVAGQPQVVSRVMTLGSDSDRKQAMIWFFVWQTPFIILMLIIGLASRILFTASDFDPELGLPMMAMETMPQIGVGMILASIFAATMSTADSQVLACTAAITDDIKPEWSQDHKTTKRVTLVVAAFATMISIGGLYVPGGDSVFKLVVLAVYGLGGIFIPLLIIRWMGYKPDTTHSIVMMISAFIGVIVWTLLKFGDADGIFPSVPGMGAAFIAHFVLNQIRSPELSSFGRFEMPNREKFGAIAAVIALGLVLSEAVYFIAAPDSSNSSDSKGMYYVSINQEAIVLDSGSEYINDGETLELQYNSNSIEEWPNGNNVVGIAIYLSFEEDETSSGLGCAVGGDTENDEITGTIRHSLLDFQNRTATGSYYNHQGNTGLQIPQDDWPLFLFGGAPMDIWTASEATAPLVNYSISEITDAIDLGEEGLGDYFVDITVDAEEGGSFQCEHNDDGEQIDYEIQLITWNYEIYGINGV
;
A
#
# COMPACT_ATOMS: atom_id res chain seq x y z
N MET A 1 -7.66 16.22 11.00
CA MET A 1 -8.32 15.77 12.25
C MET A 1 -8.00 14.30 12.54
N ASP A 2 -7.55 13.56 11.52
CA ASP A 2 -7.25 12.12 11.54
C ASP A 2 -5.94 11.78 12.27
N SER A 3 -4.93 12.66 12.18
CA SER A 3 -3.64 12.51 12.85
C SER A 3 -3.72 12.64 14.38
N LEU A 4 -4.59 13.51 14.90
CA LEU A 4 -4.82 13.69 16.35
C LEU A 4 -5.47 12.45 16.98
N CYS A 5 -6.46 11.86 16.30
CA CYS A 5 -7.13 10.66 16.79
C CYS A 5 -6.18 9.45 16.75
N GLY A 6 -5.42 9.29 15.66
CA GLY A 6 -4.43 8.22 15.53
C GLY A 6 -3.33 8.27 16.60
N LEU A 7 -2.77 9.45 16.88
CA LEU A 7 -1.71 9.61 17.89
C LEU A 7 -2.25 9.38 19.31
N PHE A 8 -3.44 9.91 19.63
CA PHE A 8 -4.07 9.68 20.92
C PHE A 8 -4.40 8.21 21.13
N ALA A 9 -4.89 7.55 20.09
CA ALA A 9 -5.23 6.15 20.11
C ALA A 9 -3.94 5.27 20.20
N PHE A 10 -2.81 5.70 19.61
CA PHE A 10 -1.49 5.08 19.78
C PHE A 10 -0.94 5.26 21.21
N PHE A 11 -1.10 6.44 21.81
CA PHE A 11 -0.67 6.71 23.19
C PHE A 11 -1.51 5.95 24.23
N LEU A 12 -2.84 5.95 24.07
CA LEU A 12 -3.75 5.07 24.81
C LEU A 12 -3.43 3.60 24.57
N GLY A 13 -2.97 3.28 23.36
CA GLY A 13 -2.48 1.98 23.00
C GLY A 13 -1.25 1.54 23.80
N GLY A 14 -0.26 2.44 23.93
CA GLY A 14 0.92 2.23 24.78
C GLY A 14 0.57 2.05 26.26
N LEU A 15 -0.46 2.76 26.75
CA LEU A 15 -1.03 2.52 28.08
C LEU A 15 -1.68 1.13 28.21
N GLY A 16 -2.13 0.53 27.11
CA GLY A 16 -2.68 -0.83 27.07
C GLY A 16 -1.67 -1.90 27.49
N VAL A 17 -0.38 -1.68 27.26
CA VAL A 17 0.69 -2.57 27.72
C VAL A 17 0.72 -2.66 29.25
N ALA A 18 0.42 -1.57 29.96
CA ALA A 18 0.33 -1.56 31.42
C ALA A 18 -0.88 -2.36 31.95
N GLY A 19 -1.90 -2.56 31.12
CA GLY A 19 -3.07 -3.39 31.42
C GLY A 19 -2.82 -4.89 31.26
N GLN A 20 -1.70 -5.31 30.65
CA GLN A 20 -1.45 -6.71 30.33
C GLN A 20 -0.79 -7.46 31.50
N PRO A 21 -1.43 -8.53 32.03
CA PRO A 21 -0.90 -9.30 33.15
C PRO A 21 0.52 -9.84 32.93
N GLN A 22 0.84 -10.21 31.69
CA GLN A 22 2.14 -10.77 31.31
C GLN A 22 3.34 -9.81 31.46
N VAL A 23 3.11 -8.50 31.30
CA VAL A 23 4.15 -7.48 31.46
C VAL A 23 4.23 -7.08 32.93
N VAL A 24 3.07 -6.91 33.56
CA VAL A 24 2.96 -6.51 34.96
C VAL A 24 3.60 -7.55 35.89
N SER A 25 3.40 -8.84 35.64
CA SER A 25 3.99 -9.91 36.47
C SER A 25 5.53 -9.88 36.47
N ARG A 26 6.17 -9.52 35.35
CA ARG A 26 7.64 -9.38 35.25
C ARG A 26 8.17 -8.18 36.04
N VAL A 27 7.39 -7.10 36.12
CA VAL A 27 7.76 -5.93 36.94
C VAL A 27 7.53 -6.22 38.44
N MET A 28 6.54 -7.05 38.77
CA MET A 28 6.22 -7.45 40.14
C MET A 28 7.28 -8.35 40.78
N THR A 29 8.06 -9.11 40.00
CA THR A 29 9.14 -9.96 40.54
C THR A 29 10.39 -9.17 40.94
N LEU A 30 10.49 -7.89 40.57
CA LEU A 30 11.60 -7.02 40.98
C LEU A 30 11.48 -6.64 42.46
N GLY A 31 12.56 -6.91 43.21
CA GLY A 31 12.57 -6.84 44.67
C GLY A 31 12.69 -5.42 45.25
N SER A 32 13.34 -4.49 44.56
CA SER A 32 13.55 -3.12 45.05
C SER A 32 13.00 -2.05 44.09
N ASP A 33 12.65 -0.89 44.64
CA ASP A 33 12.18 0.24 43.83
C ASP A 33 13.28 0.82 42.93
N SER A 34 14.55 0.66 43.30
CA SER A 34 15.68 0.99 42.42
C SER A 34 15.73 0.07 41.19
N ASP A 35 15.50 -1.23 41.37
CA ASP A 35 15.51 -2.20 40.27
C ASP A 35 14.36 -1.95 39.30
N ARG A 36 13.19 -1.54 39.80
CA ARG A 36 12.04 -1.15 38.97
C ARG A 36 12.33 0.06 38.10
N LYS A 37 12.96 1.10 38.66
CA LYS A 37 13.36 2.29 37.88
C LYS A 37 14.42 1.95 36.83
N GLN A 38 15.38 1.11 37.18
CA GLN A 38 16.41 0.66 36.25
C GLN A 38 15.81 -0.19 35.12
N ALA A 39 14.89 -1.10 35.42
CA ALA A 39 14.17 -1.89 34.42
C ALA A 39 13.35 -1.01 33.47
N MET A 40 12.67 0.01 33.99
CA MET A 40 11.93 0.99 33.17
C MET A 40 12.87 1.75 32.22
N ILE A 41 14.03 2.21 32.70
CA ILE A 41 15.01 2.90 31.85
C ILE A 41 15.50 1.97 30.75
N TRP A 42 15.88 0.74 31.09
CA TRP A 42 16.33 -0.25 30.10
C TRP A 42 15.26 -0.59 29.07
N PHE A 43 13.99 -0.65 29.49
CA PHE A 43 12.88 -0.84 28.56
C PHE A 43 12.84 0.28 27.52
N PHE A 44 12.85 1.55 27.94
CA PHE A 44 12.82 2.68 26.98
C PHE A 44 14.10 2.79 26.14
N VAL A 45 15.27 2.54 26.71
CA VAL A 45 16.57 2.61 26.01
C VAL A 45 16.63 1.61 24.86
N TRP A 46 16.09 0.40 25.03
CA TRP A 46 16.07 -0.61 23.97
C TRP A 46 14.84 -0.47 23.05
N GLN A 47 13.69 -0.08 23.58
CA GLN A 47 12.45 0.02 22.80
C GLN A 47 12.46 1.20 21.81
N THR A 48 12.99 2.36 22.21
CA THR A 48 12.99 3.57 21.37
C THR A 48 13.73 3.39 20.05
N PRO A 49 15.01 2.94 20.02
CA PRO A 49 15.70 2.73 18.75
C PRO A 49 15.05 1.65 17.89
N PHE A 50 14.46 0.63 18.52
CA PHE A 50 13.76 -0.44 17.81
C PHE A 50 12.51 0.07 17.07
N ILE A 51 11.71 0.93 17.72
CA ILE A 51 10.54 1.57 17.07
C ILE A 51 10.99 2.46 15.91
N ILE A 52 12.07 3.24 16.09
CA ILE A 52 12.60 4.11 15.03
C ILE A 52 13.03 3.29 13.81
N LEU A 53 13.78 2.19 14.03
CA LEU A 53 14.21 1.31 12.94
C LEU A 53 13.01 0.65 12.22
N MET A 54 12.02 0.17 12.97
CA MET A 54 10.80 -0.41 12.39
C MET A 54 10.04 0.61 11.54
N LEU A 55 9.95 1.85 12.00
CA LEU A 55 9.28 2.93 11.28
C LEU A 55 10.01 3.30 9.99
N ILE A 56 11.35 3.38 10.02
CA ILE A 56 12.16 3.61 8.82
C ILE A 56 11.96 2.48 7.80
N ILE A 57 12.00 1.23 8.24
CA ILE A 57 11.80 0.07 7.34
C ILE A 57 10.38 0.09 6.75
N GLY A 58 9.35 0.40 7.54
CA GLY A 58 7.98 0.50 7.05
C GLY A 58 7.75 1.65 6.06
N LEU A 59 8.42 2.79 6.26
CA LEU A 59 8.41 3.90 5.30
C LEU A 59 9.18 3.54 4.02
N ALA A 60 10.34 2.90 4.15
CA ALA A 60 11.11 2.45 3.00
C ALA A 60 10.34 1.40 2.17
N SER A 61 9.64 0.45 2.80
CA SER A 61 8.81 -0.51 2.07
C SER A 61 7.66 0.16 1.34
N ARG A 62 7.11 1.25 1.88
CA ARG A 62 6.04 2.01 1.22
C ARG A 62 6.51 2.72 -0.04
N ILE A 63 7.76 3.19 -0.06
CA ILE A 63 8.33 3.87 -1.23
C ILE A 63 8.78 2.85 -2.29
N LEU A 64 9.37 1.74 -1.86
CA LEU A 64 9.90 0.71 -2.77
C LEU A 64 8.80 -0.17 -3.38
N PHE A 65 7.71 -0.41 -2.66
CA PHE A 65 6.61 -1.25 -3.11
C PHE A 65 5.33 -0.40 -3.24
N THR A 66 5.14 0.19 -4.43
CA THR A 66 4.01 1.07 -4.76
C THR A 66 2.80 0.34 -5.39
N ALA A 67 2.90 -0.98 -5.58
CA ALA A 67 1.83 -1.78 -6.14
C ALA A 67 0.56 -1.72 -5.27
N SER A 68 -0.60 -1.47 -5.90
CA SER A 68 -1.89 -1.27 -5.24
C SER A 68 -2.44 -2.47 -4.47
N ASP A 69 -1.85 -3.67 -4.64
CA ASP A 69 -2.24 -4.92 -3.96
C ASP A 69 -1.10 -5.51 -3.11
N PHE A 70 -0.16 -4.67 -2.65
CA PHE A 70 0.94 -5.11 -1.82
C PHE A 70 0.50 -5.39 -0.37
N ASP A 71 0.76 -6.62 0.11
CA ASP A 71 0.58 -6.97 1.52
C ASP A 71 1.69 -6.33 2.38
N PRO A 72 1.36 -5.35 3.25
CA PRO A 72 2.35 -4.68 4.10
C PRO A 72 3.11 -5.64 5.04
N GLU A 73 2.55 -6.81 5.34
CA GLU A 73 3.17 -7.80 6.23
C GLU A 73 4.37 -8.51 5.58
N LEU A 74 4.38 -8.56 4.25
CA LEU A 74 5.45 -9.15 3.47
C LEU A 74 6.57 -8.16 3.17
N GLY A 75 6.43 -6.89 3.56
CA GLY A 75 7.39 -5.86 3.16
C GLY A 75 8.79 -6.02 3.74
N LEU A 76 8.92 -6.45 5.00
CA LEU A 76 10.23 -6.71 5.59
C LEU A 76 10.92 -7.95 4.98
N PRO A 77 10.23 -9.10 4.80
CA PRO A 77 10.77 -10.24 4.06
C PRO A 77 11.16 -9.90 2.61
N MET A 78 10.31 -9.19 1.86
CA MET A 78 10.60 -8.85 0.46
C MET A 78 11.79 -7.90 0.33
N MET A 79 11.83 -6.85 1.15
CA MET A 79 12.97 -5.94 1.18
C MET A 79 14.27 -6.67 1.53
N ALA A 80 14.23 -7.63 2.45
CA ALA A 80 15.41 -8.44 2.77
C ALA A 80 15.85 -9.29 1.57
N MET A 81 14.93 -9.90 0.83
CA MET A 81 15.24 -10.72 -0.35
C MET A 81 15.88 -9.91 -1.48
N GLU A 82 15.47 -8.66 -1.67
CA GLU A 82 15.99 -7.79 -2.73
C GLU A 82 17.32 -7.12 -2.37
N THR A 83 17.51 -6.75 -1.10
CA THR A 83 18.64 -5.91 -0.68
C THR A 83 19.79 -6.68 -0.02
N MET A 84 19.55 -7.88 0.52
CA MET A 84 20.56 -8.63 1.28
C MET A 84 21.11 -9.85 0.52
N PRO A 85 22.39 -10.22 0.75
CA PRO A 85 22.92 -11.51 0.30
C PRO A 85 22.18 -12.67 0.97
N GLN A 86 22.22 -13.87 0.36
CA GLN A 86 21.47 -15.06 0.79
C GLN A 86 21.60 -15.39 2.30
N ILE A 87 22.78 -15.16 2.88
CA ILE A 87 23.02 -15.36 4.32
C ILE A 87 22.20 -14.36 5.17
N GLY A 88 22.11 -13.10 4.75
CA GLY A 88 21.34 -12.05 5.41
C GLY A 88 19.84 -12.34 5.38
N VAL A 89 19.33 -12.77 4.22
CA VAL A 89 17.93 -13.21 4.07
C VAL A 89 17.60 -14.32 5.08
N GLY A 90 18.47 -15.34 5.15
CA GLY A 90 18.31 -16.44 6.11
C GLY A 90 18.31 -15.98 7.56
N MET A 91 19.16 -15.02 7.93
CA MET A 91 19.18 -14.46 9.29
C MET A 91 17.91 -13.68 9.62
N ILE A 92 17.39 -12.86 8.68
CA ILE A 92 16.16 -12.10 8.89
C ILE A 92 14.97 -13.04 9.06
N LEU A 93 14.78 -14.00 8.16
CA LEU A 93 13.70 -14.98 8.26
C LEU A 93 13.79 -15.78 9.57
N ALA A 94 15.00 -16.24 9.94
CA ALA A 94 15.21 -16.91 11.22
C ALA A 94 14.89 -16.01 12.43
N SER A 95 15.21 -14.72 12.36
CA SER A 95 14.93 -13.76 13.44
C SER A 95 13.43 -13.54 13.64
N ILE A 96 12.64 -13.46 12.55
CA ILE A 96 11.19 -13.33 12.61
C ILE A 96 10.58 -14.54 13.31
N PHE A 97 10.95 -15.75 12.88
CA PHE A 97 10.48 -16.99 13.51
C PHE A 97 10.92 -17.11 14.97
N ALA A 98 12.15 -16.72 15.30
CA ALA A 98 12.63 -16.72 16.68
C ALA A 98 11.84 -15.73 17.56
N ALA A 99 11.55 -14.53 17.05
CA ALA A 99 10.77 -13.53 17.74
C ALA A 99 9.31 -13.99 17.98
N THR A 100 8.66 -14.56 16.96
CA THR A 100 7.30 -15.09 17.09
C THR A 100 7.22 -16.25 18.07
N MET A 101 8.19 -17.19 18.03
CA MET A 101 8.25 -18.30 18.99
C MET A 101 8.46 -17.80 20.43
N SER A 102 9.35 -16.84 20.64
CA SER A 102 9.61 -16.28 21.99
C SER A 102 8.38 -15.58 22.59
N THR A 103 7.57 -14.95 21.74
CA THR A 103 6.34 -14.27 22.14
C THR A 103 5.24 -15.30 22.43
N ALA A 104 5.07 -16.29 21.55
CA ALA A 104 4.10 -17.37 21.73
C ALA A 104 4.37 -18.15 23.03
N ASP A 105 5.62 -18.50 23.31
CA ASP A 105 6.02 -19.19 24.55
C ASP A 105 5.66 -18.37 25.79
N SER A 106 5.96 -17.07 25.76
CA SER A 106 5.64 -16.16 26.87
C SER A 106 4.12 -16.07 27.12
N GLN A 107 3.32 -16.03 26.05
CA GLN A 107 1.86 -15.93 26.12
C GLN A 107 1.22 -17.23 26.64
N VAL A 108 1.68 -18.39 26.13
CA VAL A 108 1.21 -19.71 26.58
C VAL A 108 1.53 -19.92 28.07
N LEU A 109 2.72 -19.50 28.50
CA LEU A 109 3.10 -19.56 29.92
C LEU A 109 2.27 -18.59 30.78
N ALA A 110 1.99 -17.38 30.30
CA ALA A 110 1.13 -16.43 31.01
C ALA A 110 -0.30 -16.98 31.19
N CYS A 111 -0.88 -17.59 30.15
CA CYS A 111 -2.18 -18.25 30.24
C CYS A 111 -2.16 -19.47 31.17
N THR A 112 -1.07 -20.24 31.15
CA THR A 112 -0.88 -21.35 32.11
C THR A 112 -0.90 -20.82 33.53
N ALA A 113 -0.10 -19.78 33.84
CA ALA A 113 -0.02 -19.18 35.16
C ALA A 113 -1.38 -18.63 35.62
N ALA A 114 -2.14 -17.98 34.73
CA ALA A 114 -3.49 -17.53 35.08
C ALA A 114 -4.43 -18.69 35.47
N ILE A 115 -4.35 -19.84 34.79
CA ILE A 115 -5.16 -21.01 35.15
C ILE A 115 -4.67 -21.65 36.46
N THR A 116 -3.36 -21.84 36.61
CA THR A 116 -2.78 -22.56 37.75
C THR A 116 -2.72 -21.73 39.02
N ASP A 117 -2.56 -20.42 38.93
CA ASP A 117 -2.38 -19.54 40.09
C ASP A 117 -3.67 -18.79 40.44
N ASP A 118 -4.47 -18.34 39.45
CA ASP A 118 -5.69 -17.56 39.70
C ASP A 118 -6.96 -18.43 39.81
N ILE A 119 -7.13 -19.45 38.94
CA ILE A 119 -8.36 -20.27 38.93
C ILE A 119 -8.26 -21.44 39.92
N LYS A 120 -7.14 -22.18 39.89
CA LYS A 120 -6.91 -23.34 40.77
C LYS A 120 -5.50 -23.33 41.36
N PRO A 121 -5.22 -22.47 42.37
CA PRO A 121 -3.91 -22.33 43.01
C PRO A 121 -3.31 -23.65 43.53
N GLU A 122 -4.16 -24.64 43.84
CA GLU A 122 -3.76 -26.00 44.21
C GLU A 122 -2.92 -26.71 43.12
N TRP A 123 -3.10 -26.34 41.85
CA TRP A 123 -2.39 -26.92 40.71
C TRP A 123 -1.02 -26.29 40.48
N SER A 124 -0.81 -25.06 40.95
CA SER A 124 0.46 -24.34 40.84
C SER A 124 1.64 -25.12 41.45
N GLN A 125 1.38 -25.82 42.57
CA GLN A 125 2.40 -26.57 43.31
C GLN A 125 2.68 -27.96 42.73
N ASP A 126 1.84 -28.46 41.82
CA ASP A 126 2.01 -29.77 41.19
C ASP A 126 2.59 -29.63 39.77
N HIS A 127 3.91 -29.79 39.67
CA HIS A 127 4.66 -29.69 38.42
C HIS A 127 4.11 -30.57 37.29
N LYS A 128 3.56 -31.75 37.62
CA LYS A 128 2.98 -32.64 36.62
C LYS A 128 1.68 -32.07 36.06
N THR A 129 0.87 -31.46 36.92
CA THR A 129 -0.39 -30.82 36.53
C THR A 129 -0.13 -29.54 35.76
N THR A 130 0.81 -28.68 36.17
CA THR A 130 1.20 -27.48 35.42
C THR A 130 1.66 -27.81 34.00
N LYS A 131 2.53 -28.82 33.82
CA LYS A 131 2.96 -29.26 32.47
C LYS A 131 1.79 -29.73 31.59
N ARG A 132 0.80 -30.41 32.17
CA ARG A 132 -0.40 -30.83 31.45
C ARG A 132 -1.26 -29.62 31.06
N VAL A 133 -1.43 -28.66 31.96
CA VAL A 133 -2.16 -27.42 31.68
C VAL A 133 -1.48 -26.65 30.54
N THR A 134 -0.15 -26.47 30.56
CA THR A 134 0.59 -25.83 29.47
C THR A 134 0.38 -26.52 28.14
N LEU A 135 0.44 -27.87 28.12
CA LEU A 135 0.22 -28.64 26.89
C LEU A 135 -1.21 -28.48 26.36
N VAL A 136 -2.21 -28.47 27.25
CA VAL A 136 -3.62 -28.24 26.87
C VAL A 136 -3.83 -26.82 26.35
N VAL A 137 -3.26 -25.81 27.01
CA VAL A 137 -3.31 -24.41 26.57
C VAL A 137 -2.65 -24.25 25.20
N ALA A 138 -1.46 -24.83 25.00
CA ALA A 138 -0.77 -24.81 23.72
C ALA A 138 -1.59 -25.50 22.62
N ALA A 139 -2.11 -26.71 22.90
CA ALA A 139 -2.95 -27.44 21.94
C ALA A 139 -4.24 -26.70 21.58
N PHE A 140 -4.88 -26.05 22.57
CA PHE A 140 -6.07 -25.24 22.37
C PHE A 140 -5.76 -23.97 21.56
N ALA A 141 -4.67 -23.27 21.87
CA ALA A 141 -4.21 -22.11 21.10
C ALA A 141 -3.90 -22.49 19.64
N THR A 142 -3.22 -23.61 19.42
CA THR A 142 -2.95 -24.14 18.06
C THR A 142 -4.24 -24.51 17.34
N MET A 143 -5.21 -25.12 18.02
CA MET A 143 -6.52 -25.44 17.44
C MET A 143 -7.28 -24.18 17.01
N ILE A 144 -7.27 -23.12 17.83
CA ILE A 144 -7.86 -21.83 17.46
C ILE A 144 -7.12 -21.19 16.29
N SER A 145 -5.79 -21.23 16.29
CA SER A 145 -4.96 -20.68 15.20
C SER A 145 -5.26 -21.37 13.86
N ILE A 146 -5.31 -22.71 13.85
CA ILE A 146 -5.70 -23.50 12.67
C ILE A 146 -7.15 -23.20 12.28
N GLY A 147 -8.07 -23.12 13.25
CA GLY A 147 -9.46 -22.77 12.99
C GLY A 147 -9.61 -21.39 12.34
N GLY A 148 -8.81 -20.41 12.79
CA GLY A 148 -8.77 -19.06 12.23
C GLY A 148 -8.31 -19.02 10.78
N LEU A 149 -7.41 -19.91 10.36
CA LEU A 149 -6.96 -20.01 8.96
C LEU A 149 -8.09 -20.35 7.99
N TYR A 150 -9.14 -21.06 8.45
CA TYR A 150 -10.26 -21.48 7.63
C TYR A 150 -11.48 -20.54 7.69
N VAL A 151 -11.41 -19.45 8.45
CA VAL A 151 -12.48 -18.45 8.50
C VAL A 151 -12.25 -17.41 7.39
N PRO A 152 -13.15 -17.28 6.39
CA PRO A 152 -13.02 -16.27 5.36
C PRO A 152 -13.21 -14.86 5.96
N GLY A 153 -12.27 -13.96 5.68
CA GLY A 153 -12.18 -12.64 6.30
C GLY A 153 -10.87 -12.43 7.07
N GLY A 154 -9.77 -13.04 6.60
CA GLY A 154 -8.43 -12.83 7.13
C GLY A 154 -8.01 -11.38 6.95
N ASP A 155 -8.45 -10.53 7.88
CA ASP A 155 -7.86 -9.23 8.12
C ASP A 155 -6.35 -9.42 8.37
N SER A 156 -5.57 -8.42 7.98
CA SER A 156 -4.15 -8.31 8.33
C SER A 156 -3.90 -8.74 9.78
N VAL A 157 -2.88 -9.58 10.00
CA VAL A 157 -2.33 -9.95 11.32
C VAL A 157 -2.15 -8.72 12.19
N PHE A 158 -1.74 -7.59 11.60
CA PHE A 158 -1.68 -6.32 12.32
C PHE A 158 -3.05 -5.94 12.93
N LYS A 159 -4.15 -5.96 12.16
CA LYS A 159 -5.49 -5.65 12.68
C LYS A 159 -5.92 -6.61 13.79
N LEU A 160 -5.62 -7.91 13.64
CA LEU A 160 -5.93 -8.91 14.67
C LEU A 160 -5.16 -8.65 15.97
N VAL A 161 -3.86 -8.32 15.87
CA VAL A 161 -3.02 -8.00 17.02
C VAL A 161 -3.44 -6.69 17.66
N VAL A 162 -3.72 -5.66 16.86
CA VAL A 162 -4.27 -4.37 17.30
C VAL A 162 -5.56 -4.57 18.08
N LEU A 163 -6.50 -5.35 17.55
CA LEU A 163 -7.76 -5.67 18.23
C LEU A 163 -7.51 -6.41 19.55
N ALA A 164 -6.65 -7.42 19.57
CA ALA A 164 -6.37 -8.20 20.77
C ALA A 164 -5.67 -7.36 21.86
N VAL A 165 -4.62 -6.62 21.50
CA VAL A 165 -3.80 -5.82 22.41
C VAL A 165 -4.57 -4.61 22.92
N TYR A 166 -5.16 -3.84 22.01
CA TYR A 166 -5.86 -2.60 22.37
C TYR A 166 -7.26 -2.87 22.89
N GLY A 167 -7.95 -3.91 22.41
CA GLY A 167 -9.21 -4.35 22.98
C GLY A 167 -9.06 -4.79 24.44
N LEU A 168 -8.04 -5.61 24.74
CA LEU A 168 -7.74 -6.02 26.11
C LEU A 168 -7.26 -4.86 26.97
N GLY A 169 -6.41 -3.97 26.42
CA GLY A 169 -6.03 -2.72 27.06
C GLY A 169 -7.25 -1.88 27.44
N GLY A 170 -8.21 -1.72 26.53
CA GLY A 170 -9.43 -0.95 26.76
C GLY A 170 -10.30 -1.49 27.90
N ILE A 171 -10.20 -2.77 28.22
CA ILE A 171 -10.94 -3.42 29.33
C ILE A 171 -10.28 -3.15 30.68
N PHE A 172 -8.94 -3.28 30.76
CA PHE A 172 -8.22 -3.20 32.03
C PHE A 172 -7.73 -1.79 32.40
N ILE A 173 -7.37 -0.96 31.41
CA ILE A 173 -6.85 0.40 31.65
C ILE A 173 -7.83 1.25 32.47
N PRO A 174 -9.15 1.32 32.16
CA PRO A 174 -10.06 2.17 32.93
C PRO A 174 -10.12 1.77 34.41
N LEU A 175 -10.06 0.46 34.69
CA LEU A 175 -10.04 -0.08 36.05
C LEU A 175 -8.75 0.26 36.78
N LEU A 176 -7.60 0.15 36.10
CA LEU A 176 -6.31 0.54 36.67
C LEU A 176 -6.22 2.05 36.94
N ILE A 177 -6.70 2.89 36.01
CA ILE A 177 -6.77 4.34 36.17
C ILE A 177 -7.60 4.70 37.40
N ILE A 178 -8.78 4.11 37.55
CA ILE A 178 -9.66 4.32 38.71
C ILE A 178 -8.96 3.90 40.01
N ARG A 179 -8.22 2.79 39.98
CA ARG A 179 -7.44 2.31 41.13
C ARG A 179 -6.25 3.21 41.47
N TRP A 180 -5.57 3.77 40.46
CA TRP A 180 -4.49 4.75 40.64
C TRP A 180 -5.00 6.09 41.17
N MET A 181 -6.24 6.47 40.81
CA MET A 181 -6.93 7.61 41.42
C MET A 181 -7.39 7.35 42.87
N GLY A 182 -7.08 6.17 43.43
CA GLY A 182 -7.33 5.83 44.83
C GLY A 182 -8.69 5.20 45.10
N TYR A 183 -9.52 4.99 44.08
CA TYR A 183 -10.80 4.29 44.23
C TYR A 183 -10.61 2.78 44.15
N LYS A 184 -11.13 2.05 45.14
CA LYS A 184 -11.16 0.58 45.13
C LYS A 184 -12.55 0.14 44.72
N PRO A 185 -12.81 -0.13 43.42
CA PRO A 185 -14.10 -0.60 42.98
C PRO A 185 -14.44 -1.93 43.66
N ASP A 186 -15.70 -2.06 44.07
CA ASP A 186 -16.28 -3.33 44.53
C ASP A 186 -16.20 -4.39 43.41
N THR A 187 -16.28 -5.67 43.77
CA THR A 187 -16.22 -6.80 42.82
C THR A 187 -17.27 -6.64 41.72
N THR A 188 -18.50 -6.32 42.10
CA THR A 188 -19.61 -6.11 41.16
C THR A 188 -19.35 -4.91 40.24
N HIS A 189 -18.78 -3.83 40.78
CA HIS A 189 -18.45 -2.62 40.03
C HIS A 189 -17.36 -2.91 38.98
N SER A 190 -16.33 -3.63 39.38
CA SER A 190 -15.21 -4.04 38.53
C SER A 190 -15.69 -4.91 37.37
N ILE A 191 -16.56 -5.89 37.64
CA ILE A 191 -17.12 -6.78 36.61
C ILE A 191 -17.96 -6.00 35.61
N VAL A 192 -18.84 -5.10 36.06
CA VAL A 192 -19.70 -4.31 35.15
C VAL A 192 -18.86 -3.40 34.27
N MET A 193 -17.81 -2.77 34.79
CA MET A 193 -16.89 -1.98 33.98
C MET A 193 -16.19 -2.82 32.91
N MET A 194 -15.65 -3.99 33.28
CA MET A 194 -14.94 -4.87 32.35
C MET A 194 -15.86 -5.40 31.25
N ILE A 195 -17.08 -5.81 31.60
CA ILE A 195 -18.08 -6.29 30.63
C ILE A 195 -18.52 -5.15 29.71
N SER A 196 -18.77 -3.95 30.24
CA SER A 196 -19.16 -2.79 29.43
C SER A 196 -18.06 -2.41 28.44
N ALA A 197 -16.80 -2.45 28.86
CA ALA A 197 -15.66 -2.22 27.98
C ALA A 197 -15.57 -3.29 26.88
N PHE A 198 -15.69 -4.57 27.25
CA PHE A 198 -15.65 -5.68 26.30
C PHE A 198 -16.76 -5.58 25.25
N ILE A 199 -18.00 -5.32 25.68
CA ILE A 199 -19.13 -5.10 24.76
C ILE A 199 -18.86 -3.88 23.87
N GLY A 200 -18.33 -2.79 24.42
CA GLY A 200 -17.97 -1.60 23.64
C GLY A 200 -16.98 -1.91 22.51
N VAL A 201 -15.91 -2.67 22.80
CA VAL A 201 -14.91 -3.10 21.80
C VAL A 201 -15.55 -3.99 20.73
N ILE A 202 -16.33 -4.99 21.13
CA ILE A 202 -16.94 -5.96 20.20
C ILE A 202 -17.98 -5.30 19.30
N VAL A 203 -18.88 -4.49 19.88
CA VAL A 203 -19.90 -3.76 19.11
C VAL A 203 -19.24 -2.82 18.10
N TRP A 204 -18.19 -2.10 18.50
CA TRP A 204 -17.46 -1.22 17.59
C TRP A 204 -16.79 -1.98 16.44
N THR A 205 -16.23 -3.15 16.74
CA THR A 205 -15.56 -4.01 15.74
C THR A 205 -16.57 -4.61 14.77
N LEU A 206 -17.71 -5.10 15.26
CA LEU A 206 -18.76 -5.69 14.43
C LEU A 206 -19.43 -4.68 13.48
N LEU A 207 -19.55 -3.43 13.91
CA LEU A 207 -20.15 -2.36 13.11
C LEU A 207 -19.18 -1.80 12.04
N LYS A 208 -17.94 -2.29 11.95
CA LYS A 208 -16.90 -1.86 11.00
C LYS A 208 -16.60 -0.35 10.98
N PHE A 209 -16.98 0.40 12.03
CA PHE A 209 -16.65 1.81 12.17
C PHE A 209 -15.13 2.06 12.38
N GLY A 210 -14.36 1.02 12.68
CA GLY A 210 -12.89 1.11 12.79
C GLY A 210 -12.15 1.32 11.47
N ASP A 211 -12.72 0.93 10.33
CA ASP A 211 -12.06 1.05 9.02
C ASP A 211 -12.30 2.43 8.36
N ALA A 212 -13.35 3.16 8.76
CA ALA A 212 -13.76 4.43 8.12
C ALA A 212 -13.08 5.68 8.72
N ASP A 213 -12.80 5.70 10.03
CA ASP A 213 -12.37 6.91 10.75
C ASP A 213 -11.01 6.77 11.48
N GLY A 214 -10.32 5.63 11.36
CA GLY A 214 -9.02 5.39 12.01
C GLY A 214 -9.05 5.33 13.54
N ILE A 215 -10.23 5.23 14.15
CA ILE A 215 -10.40 5.18 15.61
C ILE A 215 -10.20 3.74 16.11
N PHE A 216 -9.17 3.52 16.94
CA PHE A 216 -8.95 2.20 17.54
C PHE A 216 -10.14 1.77 18.41
N PRO A 217 -10.54 0.48 18.36
CA PRO A 217 -11.64 -0.07 19.17
C PRO A 217 -11.48 0.10 20.70
N SER A 218 -10.26 0.39 21.18
CA SER A 218 -9.97 0.67 22.58
C SER A 218 -10.65 1.93 23.10
N VAL A 219 -10.74 2.99 22.29
CA VAL A 219 -11.32 4.28 22.67
C VAL A 219 -12.80 4.15 23.09
N PRO A 220 -13.70 3.58 22.26
CA PRO A 220 -15.10 3.35 22.65
C PRO A 220 -15.24 2.33 23.79
N GLY A 221 -14.36 1.32 23.86
CA GLY A 221 -14.30 0.39 24.98
C GLY A 221 -14.01 1.08 26.32
N MET A 222 -12.99 1.95 26.35
CA MET A 222 -12.65 2.75 27.52
C MET A 222 -13.77 3.72 27.88
N GLY A 223 -14.38 4.37 26.88
CA GLY A 223 -15.54 5.24 27.06
C GLY A 223 -16.70 4.52 27.73
N ALA A 224 -17.06 3.33 27.25
CA ALA A 224 -18.12 2.50 27.84
C ALA A 224 -17.81 2.13 29.30
N ALA A 225 -16.56 1.81 29.62
CA ALA A 225 -16.12 1.51 30.99
C ALA A 225 -16.28 2.72 31.93
N PHE A 226 -15.88 3.92 31.48
CA PHE A 226 -16.02 5.14 32.27
C PHE A 226 -17.49 5.54 32.44
N ILE A 227 -18.31 5.42 31.40
CA ILE A 227 -19.76 5.67 31.48
C ILE A 227 -20.38 4.71 32.50
N ALA A 228 -20.07 3.42 32.43
CA ALA A 228 -20.54 2.43 33.40
C ALA A 228 -20.10 2.78 34.84
N HIS A 229 -18.87 3.27 35.02
CA HIS A 229 -18.38 3.74 36.32
C HIS A 229 -19.21 4.94 36.84
N PHE A 230 -19.44 5.97 36.03
CA PHE A 230 -20.21 7.16 36.43
C PHE A 230 -21.68 6.82 36.72
N VAL A 231 -22.31 6.00 35.88
CA VAL A 231 -23.70 5.55 36.06
C VAL A 231 -23.86 4.76 37.35
N LEU A 232 -22.95 3.81 37.62
CA LEU A 232 -22.98 3.04 38.88
C LEU A 232 -22.73 3.91 40.10
N ASN A 233 -21.86 4.91 39.99
CA ASN A 233 -21.57 5.84 41.08
C ASN A 233 -22.76 6.80 41.36
N GLN A 234 -23.57 7.10 40.35
CA GLN A 234 -24.79 7.91 40.49
C GLN A 234 -25.98 7.11 41.02
N ILE A 235 -26.05 5.80 40.72
CA ILE A 235 -27.15 4.92 41.16
C ILE A 235 -26.90 4.31 42.55
N ARG A 236 -25.63 4.09 42.97
CA ARG A 236 -25.33 3.48 44.27
C ARG A 236 -25.33 4.53 45.40
N SER A 237 -26.31 4.42 46.29
CA SER A 237 -26.35 5.06 47.61
C SER A 237 -25.47 4.31 48.65
N PRO A 238 -25.07 4.97 49.77
CA PRO A 238 -23.84 4.70 50.52
C PRO A 238 -23.73 3.38 51.31
N GLU A 239 -24.72 2.49 51.26
CA GLU A 239 -24.83 1.40 52.23
C GLU A 239 -24.08 0.10 51.86
N LEU A 240 -23.61 -0.06 50.61
CA LEU A 240 -23.01 -1.33 50.17
C LEU A 240 -21.47 -1.35 49.97
N SER A 241 -20.73 -0.26 50.22
CA SER A 241 -19.26 -0.36 50.32
C SER A 241 -18.66 0.69 51.26
N SER A 242 -17.87 0.25 52.25
CA SER A 242 -17.35 1.11 53.32
C SER A 242 -16.19 2.04 52.88
N PHE A 243 -16.00 2.24 51.58
CA PHE A 243 -15.00 3.15 51.03
C PHE A 243 -15.59 4.12 50.01
N GLY A 244 -16.90 4.38 50.11
CA GLY A 244 -17.58 5.43 49.38
C GLY A 244 -17.20 6.82 49.91
N ARG A 245 -16.10 7.37 49.39
CA ARG A 245 -15.90 8.79 49.13
C ARG A 245 -14.65 8.96 48.27
N PHE A 246 -14.85 9.41 47.05
CA PHE A 246 -13.80 10.06 46.28
C PHE A 246 -13.55 11.42 46.93
N GLU A 247 -12.46 11.57 47.69
CA GLU A 247 -11.82 12.88 47.75
C GLU A 247 -11.23 13.08 46.35
N MET A 248 -11.90 13.86 45.51
CA MET A 248 -11.33 14.24 44.22
C MET A 248 -9.88 14.68 44.45
N PRO A 249 -8.89 14.17 43.68
CA PRO A 249 -7.56 14.73 43.75
C PRO A 249 -7.69 16.23 43.53
N ASN A 250 -7.05 17.01 44.42
CA ASN A 250 -7.15 18.47 44.45
C ASN A 250 -7.14 19.04 43.02
N ARG A 251 -8.00 20.01 42.71
CA ARG A 251 -8.24 20.53 41.35
C ARG A 251 -6.94 20.90 40.62
N GLU A 252 -5.91 21.27 41.38
CA GLU A 252 -4.54 21.52 40.91
C GLU A 252 -3.78 20.28 40.39
N LYS A 253 -3.93 19.11 41.02
CA LYS A 253 -3.29 17.85 40.58
C LYS A 253 -3.98 17.27 39.35
N PHE A 254 -5.31 17.35 39.29
CA PHE A 254 -6.07 16.98 38.09
C PHE A 254 -5.76 17.96 36.95
N GLY A 255 -5.68 19.25 37.27
CA GLY A 255 -5.21 20.28 36.34
C GLY A 255 -3.79 20.03 35.85
N ALA A 256 -2.87 19.57 36.70
CA ALA A 256 -1.50 19.24 36.32
C ALA A 256 -1.43 18.00 35.41
N ILE A 257 -2.19 16.93 35.69
CA ILE A 257 -2.23 15.74 34.82
C ILE A 257 -2.88 16.08 33.47
N ALA A 258 -4.01 16.80 33.49
CA ALA A 258 -4.67 17.27 32.28
C ALA A 258 -3.77 18.24 31.48
N ALA A 259 -3.02 19.11 32.17
CA ALA A 259 -2.07 20.01 31.55
C ALA A 259 -0.86 19.26 30.97
N VAL A 260 -0.36 18.20 31.60
CA VAL A 260 0.73 17.38 31.03
C VAL A 260 0.25 16.64 29.79
N ILE A 261 -0.97 16.09 29.80
CA ILE A 261 -1.59 15.47 28.62
C ILE A 261 -1.81 16.52 27.52
N ALA A 262 -2.38 17.68 27.87
CA ALA A 262 -2.61 18.78 26.94
C ALA A 262 -1.29 19.35 26.38
N LEU A 263 -0.24 19.46 27.19
CA LEU A 263 1.07 19.92 26.77
C LEU A 263 1.73 18.89 25.85
N GLY A 264 1.57 17.59 26.13
CA GLY A 264 1.98 16.52 25.21
C GLY A 264 1.26 16.60 23.87
N LEU A 265 -0.06 16.87 23.88
CA LEU A 265 -0.88 17.06 22.67
C LEU A 265 -0.49 18.32 21.89
N VAL A 266 -0.25 19.42 22.58
CA VAL A 266 0.16 20.69 21.96
C VAL A 266 1.58 20.58 21.40
N LEU A 267 2.49 19.90 22.10
CA LEU A 267 3.85 19.65 21.60
C LEU A 267 3.85 18.71 20.41
N SER A 268 3.01 17.67 20.37
CA SER A 268 2.90 16.82 19.20
C SER A 268 2.31 17.54 18.00
N GLU A 269 1.30 18.40 18.20
CA GLU A 269 0.74 19.26 17.15
C GLU A 269 1.75 20.29 16.66
N ALA A 270 2.54 20.89 17.56
CA ALA A 270 3.61 21.81 17.16
C ALA A 270 4.71 21.10 16.36
N VAL A 271 5.11 19.89 16.78
CA VAL A 271 6.07 19.09 16.02
C VAL A 271 5.48 18.64 14.68
N TYR A 272 4.20 18.26 14.61
CA TYR A 272 3.53 17.96 13.35
C TYR A 272 3.42 19.19 12.47
N PHE A 273 3.05 20.36 12.98
CA PHE A 273 3.01 21.60 12.18
C PHE A 273 4.39 22.03 11.65
N ILE A 274 5.46 21.72 12.38
CA ILE A 274 6.84 22.07 11.99
C ILE A 274 7.45 21.01 11.06
N ALA A 275 7.09 19.74 11.23
CA ALA A 275 7.68 18.60 10.53
C ALA A 275 6.74 17.95 9.51
N ALA A 276 5.49 18.42 9.40
CA ALA A 276 4.60 18.02 8.32
C ALA A 276 5.26 18.49 7.03
N PRO A 277 5.46 17.59 6.05
CA PRO A 277 5.80 18.04 4.71
C PRO A 277 4.70 18.99 4.24
N ASP A 278 5.08 20.05 3.52
CA ASP A 278 4.11 20.90 2.82
C ASP A 278 3.22 19.94 2.01
N SER A 279 1.95 19.84 2.40
CA SER A 279 0.99 19.04 1.65
C SER A 279 0.98 19.60 0.25
N SER A 280 1.42 18.82 -0.75
CA SER A 280 0.86 18.99 -2.09
C SER A 280 -0.66 19.03 -1.91
N ASN A 281 -1.25 20.09 -2.46
CA ASN A 281 -2.60 20.61 -2.19
C ASN A 281 -3.58 19.58 -1.59
N SER A 282 -4.06 19.89 -0.38
CA SER A 282 -5.11 19.18 0.35
C SER A 282 -6.51 19.36 -0.28
N SER A 283 -6.59 19.19 -1.59
CA SER A 283 -7.82 19.07 -2.38
C SER A 283 -7.94 17.70 -3.06
N ASP A 284 -7.14 16.73 -2.65
CA ASP A 284 -7.07 15.42 -3.30
C ASP A 284 -8.09 14.40 -2.73
N SER A 285 -9.30 14.88 -2.46
CA SER A 285 -10.41 13.98 -2.12
C SER A 285 -10.93 13.32 -3.39
N LYS A 286 -11.10 12.00 -3.35
CA LYS A 286 -11.75 11.24 -4.43
C LYS A 286 -13.13 11.82 -4.72
N GLY A 287 -13.34 12.24 -5.95
CA GLY A 287 -14.48 13.04 -6.37
C GLY A 287 -15.03 12.62 -7.72
N MET A 288 -15.86 13.48 -8.30
CA MET A 288 -16.26 13.34 -9.70
C MET A 288 -15.64 14.47 -10.51
N TYR A 289 -14.89 14.09 -11.54
CA TYR A 289 -14.13 15.02 -12.38
C TYR A 289 -14.42 14.75 -13.86
N TYR A 290 -14.50 15.81 -14.65
CA TYR A 290 -14.38 15.73 -16.10
C TYR A 290 -12.95 16.07 -16.48
N VAL A 291 -12.41 15.36 -17.45
CA VAL A 291 -11.09 15.62 -18.01
C VAL A 291 -11.28 15.88 -19.49
N SER A 292 -10.74 16.98 -19.98
CA SER A 292 -10.73 17.33 -21.40
C SER A 292 -9.29 17.30 -21.87
N ILE A 293 -8.95 16.33 -22.72
CA ILE A 293 -7.61 16.18 -23.30
C ILE A 293 -7.64 16.66 -24.75
N ASN A 294 -6.72 17.57 -25.08
CA ASN A 294 -6.46 17.99 -26.45
C ASN A 294 -5.10 17.42 -26.90
N GLN A 295 -5.14 16.59 -27.93
CA GLN A 295 -3.96 15.93 -28.49
C GLN A 295 -3.40 16.73 -29.66
N GLU A 296 -2.08 16.89 -29.69
CA GLU A 296 -1.35 17.40 -30.86
C GLU A 296 -0.20 16.45 -31.23
N ALA A 297 0.11 16.37 -32.51
CA ALA A 297 1.21 15.55 -33.04
C ALA A 297 2.24 16.46 -33.71
N ILE A 298 3.50 16.35 -33.28
CA ILE A 298 4.64 17.11 -33.80
C ILE A 298 5.51 16.16 -34.62
N VAL A 299 5.65 16.43 -35.92
CA VAL A 299 6.54 15.63 -36.78
C VAL A 299 7.99 15.87 -36.36
N LEU A 300 8.67 14.79 -35.97
CA LEU A 300 10.08 14.80 -35.56
C LEU A 300 11.00 14.60 -36.75
N ASP A 301 10.70 13.61 -37.58
CA ASP A 301 11.48 13.26 -38.75
C ASP A 301 10.62 12.52 -39.78
N SER A 302 11.03 12.60 -41.03
CA SER A 302 10.41 11.88 -42.13
C SER A 302 11.44 11.57 -43.21
N GLY A 303 11.50 10.33 -43.66
CA GLY A 303 12.52 9.87 -44.60
C GLY A 303 12.06 8.68 -45.42
N SER A 304 12.92 8.25 -46.33
CA SER A 304 12.75 7.07 -47.18
C SER A 304 14.08 6.33 -47.22
N GLU A 305 14.10 5.09 -46.73
CA GLU A 305 15.30 4.23 -46.75
C GLU A 305 14.96 2.83 -47.28
N TYR A 306 15.91 2.25 -48.00
CA TYR A 306 15.82 0.87 -48.49
C TYR A 306 16.50 -0.06 -47.49
N ILE A 307 15.77 -1.05 -46.98
CA ILE A 307 16.23 -1.98 -45.95
C ILE A 307 16.33 -3.39 -46.58
N ASN A 308 17.51 -4.01 -46.54
CA ASN A 308 17.69 -5.36 -47.07
C ASN A 308 17.04 -6.41 -46.16
N ASP A 309 16.74 -7.58 -46.71
CA ASP A 309 16.18 -8.72 -45.96
C ASP A 309 16.99 -9.06 -44.69
N GLY A 310 16.29 -9.11 -43.55
CA GLY A 310 16.84 -9.39 -42.23
C GLY A 310 17.71 -8.28 -41.63
N GLU A 311 17.82 -7.12 -42.28
CA GLU A 311 18.47 -5.93 -41.71
C GLU A 311 17.49 -5.11 -40.85
N THR A 312 18.05 -4.31 -39.94
CA THR A 312 17.28 -3.44 -39.05
C THR A 312 17.83 -2.02 -39.12
N LEU A 313 16.95 -1.08 -39.47
CA LEU A 313 17.23 0.35 -39.42
C LEU A 313 17.00 0.86 -38.00
N GLU A 314 18.05 1.32 -37.35
CA GLU A 314 17.99 1.93 -36.01
C GLU A 314 18.01 3.47 -36.14
N LEU A 315 16.93 4.12 -35.72
CA LEU A 315 16.82 5.57 -35.65
C LEU A 315 16.76 6.03 -34.20
N GLN A 316 17.55 7.05 -33.86
CA GLN A 316 17.59 7.64 -32.52
C GLN A 316 17.19 9.12 -32.57
N TYR A 317 16.24 9.49 -31.73
CA TYR A 317 15.74 10.85 -31.61
C TYR A 317 15.75 11.32 -30.16
N ASN A 318 15.99 12.61 -29.95
CA ASN A 318 15.95 13.22 -28.64
C ASN A 318 14.89 14.33 -28.61
N SER A 319 13.92 14.24 -27.70
CA SER A 319 12.83 15.22 -27.62
C SER A 319 13.28 16.61 -27.15
N ASN A 320 14.48 16.76 -26.57
CA ASN A 320 15.05 18.07 -26.21
C ASN A 320 15.55 18.88 -27.41
N SER A 321 15.50 18.30 -28.62
CA SER A 321 15.82 19.02 -29.86
C SER A 321 14.69 19.96 -30.33
N ILE A 322 13.51 19.89 -29.72
CA ILE A 322 12.36 20.75 -30.05
C ILE A 322 12.49 22.10 -29.32
N GLU A 323 12.60 23.20 -30.08
CA GLU A 323 12.78 24.56 -29.54
C GLU A 323 11.46 25.23 -29.13
N GLU A 324 10.32 24.92 -29.77
CA GLU A 324 9.01 25.50 -29.48
C GLU A 324 7.91 24.42 -29.36
N TRP A 325 7.17 24.48 -28.25
CA TRP A 325 6.10 23.53 -27.92
C TRP A 325 4.73 24.21 -28.13
N PRO A 326 3.94 23.83 -29.15
CA PRO A 326 2.71 24.55 -29.49
C PRO A 326 1.62 24.43 -28.42
N ASN A 327 1.54 23.30 -27.71
CA ASN A 327 0.53 23.02 -26.68
C ASN A 327 1.14 22.31 -25.44
N GLY A 328 2.20 22.88 -24.87
CA GLY A 328 2.84 22.35 -23.67
C GLY A 328 3.87 21.25 -23.96
N ASN A 329 4.66 20.92 -22.93
CA ASN A 329 5.79 19.98 -23.02
C ASN A 329 5.49 18.59 -22.44
N ASN A 330 4.22 18.30 -22.12
CA ASN A 330 3.81 16.99 -21.65
C ASN A 330 3.76 16.03 -22.85
N VAL A 331 4.89 15.38 -23.07
CA VAL A 331 5.07 14.35 -24.09
C VAL A 331 4.52 13.06 -23.52
N VAL A 332 3.46 12.56 -24.15
CA VAL A 332 2.84 11.31 -23.73
C VAL A 332 3.40 10.12 -24.50
N GLY A 333 4.04 10.35 -25.65
CA GLY A 333 4.88 9.39 -26.36
C GLY A 333 4.98 9.62 -27.86
N ILE A 334 5.25 8.56 -28.64
CA ILE A 334 5.70 8.67 -30.04
C ILE A 334 4.92 7.71 -30.96
N ALA A 335 4.53 8.19 -32.14
CA ALA A 335 3.89 7.40 -33.19
C ALA A 335 4.76 7.35 -34.44
N ILE A 336 4.66 6.24 -35.15
CA ILE A 336 5.45 6.00 -36.37
C ILE A 336 4.50 5.49 -37.42
N TYR A 337 4.58 6.14 -38.58
CA TYR A 337 3.86 5.76 -39.78
C TYR A 337 4.90 5.23 -40.75
N LEU A 338 4.87 3.92 -40.99
CA LEU A 338 5.63 3.33 -42.08
C LEU A 338 4.72 3.24 -43.29
N SER A 339 5.24 3.45 -44.49
CA SER A 339 4.60 3.17 -45.76
C SER A 339 5.61 2.46 -46.66
N PHE A 340 5.19 1.43 -47.38
CA PHE A 340 6.06 0.61 -48.21
C PHE A 340 5.29 0.10 -49.44
N GLU A 341 5.98 -0.24 -50.53
CA GLU A 341 5.36 -0.69 -51.78
C GLU A 341 6.09 -1.94 -52.30
N GLU A 342 5.35 -3.05 -52.39
CA GLU A 342 5.89 -4.34 -52.85
C GLU A 342 6.68 -4.20 -54.16
N ASP A 343 7.97 -4.46 -54.10
CA ASP A 343 8.91 -4.28 -55.21
C ASP A 343 9.47 -5.60 -55.77
N GLU A 344 8.83 -6.74 -55.43
CA GLU A 344 9.18 -8.08 -55.92
C GLU A 344 9.44 -8.13 -57.43
N THR A 345 10.58 -8.73 -57.80
CA THR A 345 10.92 -8.93 -59.22
C THR A 345 10.60 -10.36 -59.67
N SER A 346 9.57 -10.53 -60.51
CA SER A 346 9.22 -11.84 -61.06
C SER A 346 10.02 -12.19 -62.32
N SER A 347 10.59 -13.41 -62.36
CA SER A 347 11.29 -13.93 -63.54
C SER A 347 10.85 -15.36 -63.89
N GLY A 348 10.44 -15.60 -65.14
CA GLY A 348 10.02 -16.93 -65.59
C GLY A 348 9.01 -16.96 -66.74
N LEU A 349 8.94 -18.09 -67.46
CA LEU A 349 8.02 -18.27 -68.59
C LEU A 349 6.56 -18.49 -68.11
N GLY A 350 6.36 -18.84 -66.84
CA GLY A 350 5.07 -19.14 -66.22
C GLY A 350 4.36 -17.94 -65.56
N CYS A 351 5.03 -16.81 -65.37
CA CYS A 351 4.49 -15.66 -64.63
C CYS A 351 3.27 -14.99 -65.30
N ALA A 352 3.02 -15.24 -66.59
CA ALA A 352 1.82 -14.77 -67.29
C ALA A 352 0.55 -15.59 -67.01
N VAL A 353 0.67 -16.73 -66.30
CA VAL A 353 -0.42 -17.70 -66.07
C VAL A 353 -0.89 -17.71 -64.60
N GLY A 354 -0.24 -16.94 -63.72
CA GLY A 354 -0.57 -16.83 -62.30
C GLY A 354 0.55 -17.37 -61.41
N GLY A 355 1.11 -16.47 -60.61
CA GLY A 355 1.97 -16.68 -59.45
C GLY A 355 1.71 -15.45 -58.60
N ASP A 356 1.13 -15.65 -57.42
CA ASP A 356 0.88 -14.55 -56.49
C ASP A 356 2.21 -14.27 -55.78
N THR A 357 2.52 -12.98 -55.58
CA THR A 357 3.62 -12.52 -54.72
C THR A 357 3.35 -13.01 -53.29
N GLU A 358 4.39 -13.31 -52.52
CA GLU A 358 4.18 -13.49 -51.07
C GLU A 358 4.22 -12.10 -50.41
N ASN A 359 3.79 -12.01 -49.16
CA ASN A 359 3.70 -10.72 -48.48
C ASN A 359 4.89 -10.58 -47.53
N ASP A 360 5.56 -9.44 -47.56
CA ASP A 360 6.63 -9.15 -46.61
C ASP A 360 6.11 -8.87 -45.19
N GLU A 361 6.93 -9.20 -44.20
CA GLU A 361 6.67 -8.93 -42.79
C GLU A 361 7.54 -7.75 -42.33
N ILE A 362 6.90 -6.62 -42.01
CA ILE A 362 7.59 -5.44 -41.48
C ILE A 362 7.28 -5.30 -40.00
N THR A 363 8.35 -5.21 -39.21
CA THR A 363 8.29 -5.07 -37.76
C THR A 363 8.86 -3.73 -37.33
N GLY A 364 8.04 -2.90 -36.68
CA GLY A 364 8.44 -1.65 -36.04
C GLY A 364 8.48 -1.80 -34.52
N THR A 365 9.63 -1.58 -33.90
CA THR A 365 9.80 -1.58 -32.45
C THR A 365 10.18 -0.20 -31.94
N ILE A 366 9.54 0.22 -30.85
CA ILE A 366 9.82 1.50 -30.20
C ILE A 366 10.31 1.24 -28.78
N ARG A 367 11.41 1.92 -28.43
CA ARG A 367 12.04 1.88 -27.11
C ARG A 367 12.32 3.30 -26.62
N HIS A 368 12.21 3.50 -25.31
CA HIS A 368 12.58 4.77 -24.67
C HIS A 368 13.73 4.50 -23.67
N SER A 369 14.52 5.52 -23.35
CA SER A 369 15.66 5.38 -22.43
C SER A 369 15.29 5.12 -20.97
N LEU A 370 14.02 5.30 -20.60
CA LEU A 370 13.49 4.95 -19.26
C LEU A 370 13.26 3.44 -19.11
N LEU A 371 13.72 2.90 -17.97
CA LEU A 371 13.65 1.47 -17.63
C LEU A 371 12.23 0.93 -17.43
N ASP A 372 11.27 1.81 -17.10
CA ASP A 372 9.87 1.45 -16.87
C ASP A 372 8.97 1.62 -18.10
N PHE A 373 9.51 2.16 -19.20
CA PHE A 373 8.77 2.24 -20.46
C PHE A 373 8.65 0.85 -21.08
N GLN A 374 7.43 0.34 -21.22
CA GLN A 374 7.24 -0.98 -21.83
C GLN A 374 7.62 -0.94 -23.31
N ASN A 375 8.59 -1.75 -23.71
CA ASN A 375 8.89 -1.96 -25.13
C ASN A 375 7.62 -2.42 -25.86
N ARG A 376 7.32 -1.76 -26.98
CA ARG A 376 6.18 -2.10 -27.83
C ARG A 376 6.69 -2.37 -29.23
N THR A 377 6.22 -3.50 -29.76
CA THR A 377 6.51 -3.95 -31.11
C THR A 377 5.18 -4.07 -31.83
N ALA A 378 5.07 -3.42 -32.98
CA ALA A 378 3.99 -3.62 -33.92
C ALA A 378 4.56 -4.37 -35.12
N THR A 379 3.81 -5.35 -35.59
CA THR A 379 4.17 -6.16 -36.76
C THR A 379 2.97 -6.18 -37.68
N GLY A 380 3.19 -5.95 -38.97
CA GLY A 380 2.13 -5.91 -39.96
C GLY A 380 2.56 -6.55 -41.27
N SER A 381 1.60 -7.20 -41.92
CA SER A 381 1.77 -7.92 -43.20
C SER A 381 0.66 -7.51 -44.19
N TYR A 382 0.20 -6.26 -44.17
CA TYR A 382 -1.12 -5.87 -44.69
C TYR A 382 -1.10 -5.10 -46.01
N TYR A 383 -1.87 -5.61 -46.98
CA TYR A 383 -2.20 -4.96 -48.26
C TYR A 383 -3.52 -4.16 -48.19
N ASN A 384 -3.55 -2.97 -48.83
CA ASN A 384 -4.78 -2.42 -49.40
C ASN A 384 -4.58 -2.11 -50.88
N HIS A 385 -5.56 -2.49 -51.70
CA HIS A 385 -5.64 -2.38 -53.16
C HIS A 385 -5.70 -0.93 -53.71
N GLN A 386 -5.20 0.05 -52.94
CA GLN A 386 -5.24 1.50 -53.24
C GLN A 386 -3.89 2.21 -53.04
N GLY A 387 -2.78 1.47 -52.89
CA GLY A 387 -1.42 2.04 -53.01
C GLY A 387 -0.93 2.87 -51.84
N ASN A 388 -1.47 2.63 -50.63
CA ASN A 388 -0.85 3.10 -49.37
C ASN A 388 -0.96 1.93 -48.39
N THR A 389 0.15 1.23 -48.18
CA THR A 389 0.32 0.15 -47.22
C THR A 389 1.27 0.64 -46.15
N GLY A 390 0.83 0.61 -44.91
CA GLY A 390 1.61 1.18 -43.83
C GLY A 390 1.37 0.56 -42.48
N LEU A 391 2.45 0.34 -41.73
CA LEU A 391 2.38 -0.06 -40.34
C LEU A 391 2.06 1.18 -39.51
N GLN A 392 0.83 1.24 -39.01
CA GLN A 392 0.43 2.18 -37.97
C GLN A 392 0.29 1.38 -36.68
N ILE A 393 0.87 1.89 -35.59
CA ILE A 393 0.45 1.43 -34.26
C ILE A 393 -1.03 1.84 -34.11
N PRO A 394 -1.98 0.89 -33.93
CA PRO A 394 -3.40 1.17 -34.01
C PRO A 394 -3.83 2.30 -33.06
N GLN A 395 -4.67 3.21 -33.57
CA GLN A 395 -5.20 4.35 -32.80
C GLN A 395 -5.94 3.94 -31.53
N ASP A 396 -6.55 2.75 -31.54
CA ASP A 396 -7.25 2.16 -30.40
C ASP A 396 -6.31 1.66 -29.28
N ASP A 397 -5.01 1.46 -29.58
CA ASP A 397 -3.98 1.04 -28.63
C ASP A 397 -3.10 2.19 -28.13
N TRP A 398 -3.30 3.42 -28.64
CA TRP A 398 -2.52 4.59 -28.24
C TRP A 398 -2.50 4.84 -26.72
N PRO A 399 -3.60 4.65 -25.95
CA PRO A 399 -3.53 4.82 -24.50
C PRO A 399 -2.81 3.65 -23.79
N LEU A 400 -2.68 2.48 -24.42
CA LEU A 400 -1.96 1.33 -23.85
C LEU A 400 -0.45 1.38 -24.18
N PHE A 401 -0.11 2.03 -25.29
CA PHE A 401 1.25 2.27 -25.77
C PHE A 401 1.97 3.34 -24.93
N LEU A 402 1.25 4.37 -24.47
CA LEU A 402 1.82 5.54 -23.78
C LEU A 402 1.93 5.36 -22.25
N PHE A 403 1.17 4.45 -21.63
CA PHE A 403 0.86 4.59 -20.19
C PHE A 403 0.93 3.35 -19.27
N GLY A 404 1.20 2.16 -19.78
CA GLY A 404 0.98 0.96 -18.96
C GLY A 404 -0.50 0.83 -18.51
N GLY A 405 -0.84 -0.21 -17.75
CA GLY A 405 -2.22 -0.72 -17.66
C GLY A 405 -3.31 0.13 -16.96
N ALA A 406 -3.05 1.37 -16.52
CA ALA A 406 -4.00 2.16 -15.71
C ALA A 406 -4.73 3.34 -16.40
N PRO A 407 -4.18 4.04 -17.43
CA PRO A 407 -4.79 5.30 -17.93
C PRO A 407 -5.83 5.20 -19.06
N MET A 408 -6.14 4.01 -19.56
CA MET A 408 -7.16 3.81 -20.61
C MET A 408 -8.55 4.34 -20.19
N ASP A 409 -8.92 4.19 -18.91
CA ASP A 409 -10.21 4.64 -18.39
C ASP A 409 -10.34 6.17 -18.39
N ILE A 410 -9.24 6.90 -18.23
CA ILE A 410 -9.21 8.37 -18.21
C ILE A 410 -9.29 8.93 -19.62
N TRP A 411 -8.54 8.34 -20.56
CA TRP A 411 -8.61 8.71 -21.97
C TRP A 411 -10.01 8.48 -22.56
N THR A 412 -10.55 7.28 -22.37
CA THR A 412 -11.90 6.93 -22.86
C THR A 412 -12.98 7.80 -22.23
N ALA A 413 -12.85 8.16 -20.94
CA ALA A 413 -13.74 9.11 -20.29
C ALA A 413 -13.64 10.53 -20.88
N SER A 414 -12.43 10.99 -21.23
CA SER A 414 -12.22 12.28 -21.90
C SER A 414 -12.90 12.31 -23.28
N GLU A 415 -12.66 11.31 -24.13
CA GLU A 415 -13.29 11.23 -25.47
C GLU A 415 -14.82 11.13 -25.39
N ALA A 416 -15.34 10.35 -24.46
CA ALA A 416 -16.78 10.19 -24.26
C ALA A 416 -17.43 11.38 -23.52
N THR A 417 -16.64 12.37 -23.06
CA THR A 417 -17.09 13.45 -22.16
C THR A 417 -17.85 12.89 -20.95
N ALA A 418 -17.35 11.77 -20.41
CA ALA A 418 -17.93 11.07 -19.28
C ALA A 418 -17.24 11.48 -17.96
N PRO A 419 -17.98 11.52 -16.84
CA PRO A 419 -17.37 11.86 -15.56
C PRO A 419 -16.58 10.68 -14.99
N LEU A 420 -15.34 10.94 -14.57
CA LEU A 420 -14.54 10.00 -13.77
C LEU A 420 -15.06 10.00 -12.34
N VAL A 421 -15.47 8.83 -11.85
CA VAL A 421 -16.06 8.67 -10.51
C VAL A 421 -15.04 8.03 -9.58
N ASN A 422 -14.86 8.62 -8.40
CA ASN A 422 -13.99 8.09 -7.35
C ASN A 422 -12.49 8.11 -7.67
N TYR A 423 -12.08 9.07 -8.50
CA TYR A 423 -10.67 9.41 -8.73
C TYR A 423 -10.31 10.66 -7.95
N SER A 424 -9.07 10.75 -7.48
CA SER A 424 -8.49 12.00 -6.97
C SER A 424 -7.85 12.81 -8.11
N ILE A 425 -7.55 14.10 -7.88
CA ILE A 425 -6.92 14.94 -8.92
C ILE A 425 -5.48 14.47 -9.16
N SER A 426 -4.78 14.01 -8.12
CA SER A 426 -3.45 13.42 -8.27
C SER A 426 -3.50 12.10 -9.04
N GLU A 427 -4.45 11.21 -8.76
CA GLU A 427 -4.63 9.96 -9.51
C GLU A 427 -4.91 10.22 -10.99
N ILE A 428 -5.63 11.30 -11.32
CA ILE A 428 -5.86 11.71 -12.70
C ILE A 428 -4.59 12.31 -13.31
N THR A 429 -3.91 13.20 -12.57
CA THR A 429 -2.73 13.93 -13.05
C THR A 429 -1.55 12.98 -13.27
N ASP A 430 -1.23 12.13 -12.30
CA ASP A 430 -0.17 11.13 -12.39
C ASP A 430 -0.40 10.13 -13.54
N ALA A 431 -1.65 9.96 -13.97
CA ALA A 431 -2.01 9.09 -15.08
C ALA A 431 -1.93 9.76 -16.46
N ILE A 432 -1.99 11.09 -16.56
CA ILE A 432 -2.03 11.82 -17.85
C ILE A 432 -0.86 12.80 -18.05
N ASP A 433 -0.14 13.13 -16.99
CA ASP A 433 1.03 14.02 -17.00
C ASP A 433 2.29 13.20 -16.69
N LEU A 434 3.08 12.94 -17.72
CA LEU A 434 4.38 12.28 -17.59
C LEU A 434 5.49 13.28 -17.24
N GLY A 435 5.19 14.59 -17.21
CA GLY A 435 6.14 15.64 -16.84
C GLY A 435 7.45 15.57 -17.62
N GLU A 436 8.59 15.56 -16.92
CA GLU A 436 9.92 15.41 -17.51
C GLU A 436 10.27 13.96 -17.88
N GLU A 437 9.49 12.96 -17.44
CA GLU A 437 9.72 11.55 -17.76
C GLU A 437 9.34 11.22 -19.21
N GLY A 438 8.41 11.98 -19.79
CA GLY A 438 8.12 11.92 -21.22
C GLY A 438 9.22 12.51 -22.10
N LEU A 439 10.29 13.09 -21.53
CA LEU A 439 11.37 13.69 -22.30
C LEU A 439 12.62 12.79 -22.27
N GLY A 440 13.33 12.69 -23.38
CA GLY A 440 14.50 11.82 -23.45
C GLY A 440 14.85 11.33 -24.84
N ASP A 441 15.55 10.20 -24.86
CA ASP A 441 15.99 9.51 -26.07
C ASP A 441 14.99 8.42 -26.44
N TYR A 442 14.44 8.52 -27.66
CA TYR A 442 13.61 7.54 -28.30
C TYR A 442 14.42 6.76 -29.34
N PHE A 443 14.25 5.44 -29.33
CA PHE A 443 14.87 4.53 -30.28
C PHE A 443 13.77 3.84 -31.06
N VAL A 444 13.92 3.83 -32.37
CA VAL A 444 13.00 3.23 -33.33
C VAL A 444 13.80 2.23 -34.13
N ASP A 445 13.38 0.97 -34.08
CA ASP A 445 13.98 -0.10 -34.86
C ASP A 445 12.95 -0.57 -35.89
N ILE A 446 13.31 -0.56 -37.16
CA ILE A 446 12.47 -1.05 -38.25
C ILE A 446 13.19 -2.24 -38.88
N THR A 447 12.55 -3.40 -38.87
CA THR A 447 13.07 -4.65 -39.43
C THR A 447 12.18 -5.09 -40.59
N VAL A 448 12.80 -5.51 -41.69
CA VAL A 448 12.13 -6.09 -42.86
C VAL A 448 12.54 -7.56 -42.95
N ASP A 449 11.54 -8.43 -42.97
CA ASP A 449 11.71 -9.84 -43.32
C ASP A 449 11.00 -10.04 -44.66
N ALA A 450 11.78 -10.17 -45.74
CA ALA A 450 11.27 -10.30 -47.10
C ALA A 450 10.97 -11.77 -47.42
N GLU A 451 9.78 -12.07 -47.94
CA GLU A 451 9.37 -13.45 -48.26
C GLU A 451 9.30 -13.71 -49.77
N GLU A 452 10.18 -14.59 -50.26
CA GLU A 452 10.16 -14.97 -51.68
C GLU A 452 9.02 -15.96 -52.00
N GLY A 453 8.02 -15.48 -52.74
CA GLY A 453 6.98 -16.32 -53.35
C GLY A 453 7.45 -17.14 -54.56
N GLY A 454 6.63 -18.11 -55.00
CA GLY A 454 6.94 -18.84 -56.23
C GLY A 454 5.94 -19.89 -56.69
N SER A 455 5.85 -20.07 -58.01
CA SER A 455 5.05 -21.12 -58.65
C SER A 455 5.85 -21.90 -59.70
N PHE A 456 5.31 -23.01 -60.20
CA PHE A 456 6.02 -23.84 -61.19
C PHE A 456 6.36 -23.03 -62.45
N GLN A 457 7.65 -22.72 -62.65
CA GLN A 457 8.22 -21.86 -63.71
C GLN A 457 8.02 -20.33 -63.56
N CYS A 458 7.77 -19.85 -62.33
CA CYS A 458 7.87 -18.44 -61.97
C CYS A 458 8.59 -18.33 -60.61
N GLU A 459 9.80 -17.75 -60.62
CA GLU A 459 10.57 -17.44 -59.41
C GLU A 459 10.44 -15.94 -59.17
N HIS A 460 10.07 -15.56 -57.95
CA HIS A 460 10.12 -14.19 -57.46
C HIS A 460 11.41 -14.04 -56.66
N ASN A 461 12.10 -12.91 -56.81
CA ASN A 461 13.29 -12.58 -56.03
C ASN A 461 13.01 -11.28 -55.29
N ASP A 462 13.20 -11.34 -53.98
CA ASP A 462 13.03 -10.22 -53.07
C ASP A 462 14.32 -10.05 -52.27
N ASP A 463 14.93 -8.87 -52.38
CA ASP A 463 16.19 -8.55 -51.71
C ASP A 463 15.96 -7.58 -50.51
N GLY A 464 14.72 -7.10 -50.29
CA GLY A 464 14.35 -6.10 -49.28
C GLY A 464 13.41 -5.01 -49.82
N GLU A 465 12.94 -4.13 -48.93
CA GLU A 465 11.81 -3.24 -49.19
C GLU A 465 12.18 -1.74 -49.01
N GLN A 466 11.56 -0.85 -49.80
CA GLN A 466 11.70 0.59 -49.64
C GLN A 466 10.67 1.13 -48.65
N ILE A 467 11.14 1.60 -47.48
CA ILE A 467 10.27 2.12 -46.43
C ILE A 467 10.33 3.64 -46.38
N ASP A 468 9.18 4.27 -46.60
CA ASP A 468 8.90 5.64 -46.22
C ASP A 468 8.44 5.67 -44.75
N TYR A 469 9.09 6.46 -43.90
CA TYR A 469 8.72 6.60 -42.50
C TYR A 469 8.43 8.06 -42.13
N GLU A 470 7.45 8.25 -41.26
CA GLU A 470 7.15 9.52 -40.60
C GLU A 470 7.01 9.29 -39.11
N ILE A 471 7.82 9.99 -38.32
CA ILE A 471 7.86 9.86 -36.86
C ILE A 471 7.25 11.11 -36.26
N GLN A 472 6.26 10.92 -35.39
CA GLN A 472 5.52 11.99 -34.75
C GLN A 472 5.57 11.85 -33.22
N LEU A 473 5.81 12.93 -32.52
CA LEU A 473 5.69 13.02 -31.08
C LEU A 473 4.28 13.48 -30.70
N ILE A 474 3.65 12.79 -29.76
CA ILE A 474 2.30 13.11 -29.28
C ILE A 474 2.40 13.89 -27.98
N THR A 475 1.80 15.07 -27.94
CA THR A 475 1.68 15.91 -26.75
C THR A 475 0.23 16.09 -26.35
N TRP A 476 -0.02 16.12 -25.04
CA TRP A 476 -1.34 16.35 -24.49
C TRP A 476 -1.40 17.64 -23.68
N ASN A 477 -2.42 18.45 -23.97
CA ASN A 477 -2.84 19.54 -23.12
C ASN A 477 -4.18 19.17 -22.50
N TYR A 478 -4.29 19.19 -21.18
CA TYR A 478 -5.49 18.73 -20.48
C TYR A 478 -6.04 19.78 -19.50
N GLU A 479 -7.37 19.79 -19.36
CA GLU A 479 -8.07 20.56 -18.34
C GLU A 479 -8.95 19.63 -17.50
N ILE A 480 -8.86 19.75 -16.17
CA ILE A 480 -9.66 18.97 -15.21
C ILE A 480 -10.73 19.87 -14.59
N TYR A 481 -11.99 19.46 -14.67
CA TYR A 481 -13.13 20.18 -14.11
C TYR A 481 -13.81 19.35 -13.01
N GLY A 482 -13.92 19.90 -11.80
CA GLY A 482 -14.71 19.31 -10.73
C GLY A 482 -16.22 19.51 -10.94
N ILE A 483 -17.04 18.48 -10.71
CA ILE A 483 -18.52 18.59 -10.81
C ILE A 483 -19.12 19.32 -9.59
N ASN A 484 -18.32 19.56 -8.56
CA ASN A 484 -18.73 20.36 -7.42
C ASN A 484 -18.26 21.80 -7.65
N GLY A 485 -19.20 22.72 -7.85
CA GLY A 485 -18.91 24.15 -7.98
C GLY A 485 -18.40 24.78 -6.68
N VAL A 486 -17.14 24.54 -6.34
CA VAL A 486 -16.30 25.30 -5.40
C VAL A 486 -14.86 25.26 -5.89
#